data_AF-A0A1Y0CUF8-F1
#
_entry.id   AF-A0A1Y0CUF8-F1
#
_cell.length_a   1.000
_cell.length_b   1.000
_cell.length_c   1.000
_cell.angle_alpha   90.00
_cell.angle_beta   90.00
_cell.angle_gamma   90.00
#
_symmetry.space_group_name_H-M   'P 1'
#
loop_
_entity.id
_entity.type
_entity.pdbx_description
1 polymer ?
#
loop_
_entity_poly.entity_id
_entity_poly.type
_entity_poly.pdbx_seq_one_letter_code
_entity_poly.pdbx_strand_id
1 'polypeptide(L)'
;MVNNTINVSAYQGQPPTNVQGGRIYIQDGPLYLPRDVLALLDLGDESTKLVTTKCRKDVQVMGFDIADVRQLVDTALNTGKYLKSEWCLVGQTDSARSWAACDGYRLLRDEWVEHAHKEMRIEYYVKFAIGKTGKLLLLVSCHLS
;
A
#
# COMPACT_ATOMS: atom_id res chain seq x y z
N MET A 1 -2.44 -16.24 23.73
CA MET A 1 -3.15 -15.79 22.51
C MET A 1 -3.23 -14.27 22.56
N VAL A 2 -2.75 -13.58 21.52
CA VAL A 2 -2.86 -12.12 21.43
C VAL A 2 -4.27 -11.78 20.96
N ASN A 3 -5.13 -11.35 21.88
CA ASN A 3 -6.53 -11.04 21.57
C ASN A 3 -6.75 -9.58 21.16
N ASN A 4 -5.76 -8.70 21.39
CA ASN A 4 -5.88 -7.30 21.06
C ASN A 4 -5.51 -7.05 19.59
N THR A 5 -6.42 -6.42 18.85
CA THR A 5 -6.24 -6.08 17.45
C THR A 5 -6.45 -4.59 17.27
N ILE A 6 -5.50 -3.94 16.61
CA ILE A 6 -5.45 -2.48 16.47
C ILE A 6 -5.57 -2.15 15.00
N ASN A 7 -6.55 -1.32 14.65
CA ASN A 7 -6.63 -0.72 13.33
C ASN A 7 -5.81 0.59 13.32
N VAL A 8 -4.73 0.60 12.54
CA VAL A 8 -3.84 1.76 12.39
C VAL A 8 -4.18 2.62 11.15
N SER A 9 -5.23 2.27 10.43
CA SER A 9 -5.71 2.99 9.24
C SER A 9 -6.94 3.85 9.52
N ALA A 10 -7.20 4.85 8.67
CA ALA A 10 -8.34 5.76 8.78
C ALA A 10 -9.69 5.07 8.51
N TYR A 11 -9.68 3.88 7.90
CA TYR A 11 -10.88 3.08 7.70
C TYR A 11 -11.58 2.80 9.05
N GLN A 12 -12.92 2.85 9.06
CA GLN A 12 -13.71 2.72 10.29
C GLN A 12 -14.11 1.26 10.62
N GLY A 13 -13.80 0.32 9.73
CA GLY A 13 -14.06 -1.10 9.99
C GLY A 13 -13.21 -1.68 11.13
N GLN A 14 -13.69 -2.80 11.66
CA GLN A 14 -13.01 -3.55 12.72
C GLN A 14 -11.97 -4.51 12.11
N PRO A 15 -10.74 -4.54 12.66
CA PRO A 15 -9.73 -5.50 12.22
C PRO A 15 -10.13 -6.93 12.60
N PRO A 16 -9.60 -7.94 11.90
CA PRO A 16 -9.95 -9.32 12.14
C PRO A 16 -9.40 -9.82 13.49
N THR A 17 -10.26 -10.40 14.31
CA THR A 17 -9.92 -10.97 15.63
C THR A 17 -9.39 -12.40 15.55
N ASN A 18 -9.89 -13.20 14.60
CA ASN A 18 -9.46 -14.58 14.36
C ASN A 18 -8.82 -14.70 12.98
N VAL A 19 -7.50 -14.93 12.95
CA VAL A 19 -6.74 -15.12 11.70
C VAL A 19 -6.57 -16.62 11.48
N GLN A 20 -7.41 -17.25 10.66
CA GLN A 20 -7.27 -18.67 10.31
C GLN A 20 -6.29 -18.93 9.14
N GLY A 21 -5.37 -18.00 8.89
CA GLY A 21 -4.50 -18.01 7.72
C GLY A 21 -5.25 -17.55 6.46
N GLY A 22 -4.52 -16.88 5.56
CA GLY A 22 -5.09 -16.35 4.31
C GLY A 22 -5.31 -14.83 4.31
N ARG A 23 -5.74 -14.32 3.15
CA ARG A 23 -6.04 -12.90 2.93
C ARG A 23 -7.46 -12.58 3.36
N ILE A 24 -7.65 -11.43 4.02
CA ILE A 24 -8.94 -11.00 4.55
C ILE A 24 -9.39 -9.77 3.76
N TYR A 25 -10.30 -9.98 2.80
CA TYR A 25 -10.78 -8.95 1.90
C TYR A 25 -11.88 -8.08 2.54
N ILE A 26 -11.90 -6.82 2.15
CA ILE A 26 -12.92 -5.84 2.50
C ILE A 26 -13.73 -5.58 1.22
N GLN A 27 -15.06 -5.60 1.32
CA GLN A 27 -15.97 -5.44 0.18
C GLN A 27 -16.21 -3.95 -0.13
N ASP A 28 -16.95 -3.70 -1.22
CA ASP A 28 -17.50 -2.38 -1.59
C ASP A 28 -16.53 -1.37 -2.22
N GLY A 29 -15.44 -1.85 -2.81
CA GLY A 29 -14.53 -1.04 -3.63
C GLY A 29 -13.41 -0.37 -2.83
N PRO A 30 -12.73 0.63 -3.41
CA PRO A 30 -11.66 1.35 -2.73
C PRO A 30 -12.16 2.01 -1.44
N LEU A 31 -11.37 1.91 -0.39
CA LEU A 31 -11.68 2.47 0.93
C LEU A 31 -11.36 3.96 1.02
N TYR A 32 -10.43 4.45 0.19
CA TYR A 32 -9.95 5.82 0.22
C TYR A 32 -10.31 6.55 -1.08
N LEU A 33 -10.84 7.76 -0.96
CA LEU A 33 -11.10 8.58 -2.14
C LEU A 33 -9.76 9.00 -2.77
N PRO A 34 -9.60 8.90 -4.10
CA PRO A 34 -8.36 9.29 -4.77
C PRO A 34 -7.89 10.70 -4.39
N ARG A 35 -8.81 11.67 -4.29
CA ARG A 35 -8.47 13.05 -3.90
C ARG A 35 -7.77 13.15 -2.54
N ASP A 36 -8.14 12.30 -1.57
CA ASP A 36 -7.60 12.36 -0.21
C ASP A 36 -6.19 11.75 -0.18
N VAL A 37 -5.96 10.71 -1.00
CA VAL A 37 -4.64 10.10 -1.17
C VAL A 37 -3.70 11.03 -1.93
N LEU A 38 -4.16 11.64 -3.02
CA LEU A 38 -3.39 12.61 -3.80
C LEU A 38 -2.98 13.81 -2.94
N ALA A 39 -3.90 14.35 -2.13
CA ALA A 39 -3.59 15.43 -1.20
C ALA A 39 -2.51 15.04 -0.17
N LEU A 40 -2.46 13.78 0.28
CA LEU A 40 -1.36 13.29 1.12
C LEU A 40 -0.05 13.19 0.35
N LEU A 41 -0.09 12.67 -0.88
CA LEU A 41 1.11 12.61 -1.72
C LEU A 41 1.70 14.01 -1.92
N ASP A 42 0.89 15.05 -2.09
CA ASP A 42 1.35 16.44 -2.26
C ASP A 42 2.09 17.02 -1.03
N LEU A 43 1.90 16.45 0.16
CA LEU A 43 2.59 16.89 1.39
C LEU A 43 4.07 16.50 1.44
N GLY A 44 4.55 15.68 0.49
CA GLY A 44 5.96 15.32 0.40
C GLY A 44 6.33 14.01 1.09
N ASP A 45 7.60 13.67 1.05
CA ASP A 45 8.13 12.35 1.48
C ASP A 45 7.89 12.06 2.95
N GLU A 46 7.89 13.08 3.81
CA GLU A 46 7.65 12.89 5.25
C GLU A 46 6.24 12.39 5.58
N SER A 47 5.28 12.63 4.68
CA SER A 47 3.91 12.13 4.81
C SER A 47 3.75 10.69 4.33
N THR A 48 4.79 10.08 3.75
CA THR A 48 4.74 8.76 3.11
C THR A 48 5.67 7.79 3.82
N LYS A 49 5.15 6.67 4.34
CA LYS A 49 5.94 5.72 5.12
C LYS A 49 5.81 4.29 4.58
N LEU A 50 6.95 3.66 4.28
CA LEU A 50 7.05 2.23 3.97
C LEU A 50 6.94 1.41 5.27
N VAL A 51 5.79 0.77 5.47
CA VAL A 51 5.43 0.19 6.77
C VAL A 51 5.98 -1.23 6.95
N THR A 52 5.86 -2.08 5.94
CA THR A 52 6.30 -3.48 6.06
C THR A 52 7.75 -3.65 5.62
N THR A 53 8.47 -4.58 6.28
CA THR A 53 9.84 -4.92 5.88
C THR A 53 9.93 -5.43 4.44
N LYS A 54 8.92 -6.19 4.00
CA LYS A 54 8.84 -6.63 2.60
C LYS A 54 8.72 -5.46 1.64
N CYS A 55 7.82 -4.50 1.90
CA CYS A 55 7.68 -3.31 1.06
C CYS A 55 8.99 -2.53 0.97
N ARG A 56 9.70 -2.32 2.09
CA ARG A 56 11.01 -1.65 2.09
C ARG A 56 12.03 -2.37 1.21
N LYS A 57 12.10 -3.70 1.32
CA LYS A 57 13.01 -4.52 0.50
C LYS A 57 12.65 -4.46 -0.99
N ASP A 58 11.37 -4.58 -1.32
CA ASP A 58 10.91 -4.57 -2.71
C ASP A 58 11.19 -3.21 -3.37
N VAL A 59 10.92 -2.10 -2.68
CA VAL A 59 11.26 -0.74 -3.12
C VAL A 59 12.77 -0.58 -3.35
N GLN A 60 13.58 -1.04 -2.39
CA GLN A 60 15.04 -0.99 -2.52
C GLN A 60 15.56 -1.82 -3.71
N VAL A 61 14.99 -3.01 -3.95
CA VAL A 61 15.38 -3.86 -5.10
C VAL A 61 15.05 -3.19 -6.44
N MET A 62 13.95 -2.44 -6.50
CA MET A 62 13.60 -1.63 -7.68
C MET A 62 14.48 -0.38 -7.83
N GLY A 63 15.32 -0.06 -6.84
CA GLY A 63 16.13 1.15 -6.82
C GLY A 63 15.31 2.43 -6.62
N PHE A 64 14.08 2.31 -6.11
CA PHE A 64 13.18 3.43 -5.91
C PHE A 64 13.42 4.12 -4.57
N ASP A 65 13.24 5.45 -4.56
CA ASP A 65 13.10 6.24 -3.34
C ASP A 65 11.63 6.53 -3.00
N ILE A 66 11.38 7.39 -2.01
CA ILE A 66 10.01 7.73 -1.60
C ILE A 66 9.30 8.57 -2.67
N ALA A 67 10.01 9.44 -3.38
CA ALA A 67 9.43 10.25 -4.44
C ALA A 67 8.99 9.37 -5.63
N ASP A 68 9.79 8.37 -6.00
CA ASP A 68 9.44 7.37 -7.01
C ASP A 68 8.16 6.61 -6.63
N VAL A 69 8.09 6.14 -5.37
CA VAL A 69 6.91 5.43 -4.87
C VAL A 69 5.67 6.33 -4.84
N ARG A 70 5.82 7.62 -4.47
CA ARG A 70 4.72 8.59 -4.52
C ARG A 70 4.21 8.78 -5.94
N GLN A 71 5.10 8.95 -6.91
CA GLN A 71 4.73 9.08 -8.32
C GLN A 71 4.04 7.81 -8.84
N LEU A 72 4.47 6.63 -8.39
CA LEU A 72 3.85 5.36 -8.75
C LEU A 72 2.42 5.26 -8.22
N VAL A 73 2.17 5.68 -6.97
CA VAL A 73 0.82 5.70 -6.38
C VAL A 73 -0.07 6.72 -7.08
N ASP A 74 0.43 7.92 -7.34
CA ASP A 74 -0.29 8.94 -8.11
C ASP A 74 -0.73 8.38 -9.47
N THR A 75 0.21 7.80 -10.21
CA THR A 75 -0.05 7.25 -11.54
C THR A 75 -1.05 6.08 -11.48
N ALA A 76 -0.95 5.23 -10.45
CA ALA A 76 -1.86 4.11 -10.23
C ALA A 76 -3.29 4.57 -9.91
N LEU A 77 -3.46 5.69 -9.22
CA LEU A 77 -4.78 6.28 -8.95
C LEU A 77 -5.39 6.91 -10.19
N ASN A 78 -4.57 7.55 -11.03
CA ASN A 78 -5.04 8.28 -12.22
C ASN A 78 -5.28 7.37 -13.43
N THR A 79 -4.42 6.39 -13.65
CA THR A 79 -4.42 5.56 -14.88
C THR A 79 -4.41 4.06 -14.62
N GLY A 80 -4.17 3.66 -13.36
CA GLY A 80 -4.15 2.26 -12.96
C GLY A 80 -5.55 1.68 -12.78
N LYS A 81 -5.57 0.44 -12.28
CA LYS A 81 -6.79 -0.32 -11.99
C LYS A 81 -6.81 -0.72 -10.53
N TYR A 82 -7.85 -0.31 -9.82
CA TYR A 82 -8.17 -0.87 -8.50
C TYR A 82 -8.39 -2.39 -8.61
N LEU A 83 -7.80 -3.14 -7.69
CA LEU A 83 -7.93 -4.60 -7.63
C LEU A 83 -8.83 -5.06 -6.50
N LYS A 84 -8.53 -4.62 -5.27
CA LYS A 84 -9.18 -5.10 -4.05
C LYS A 84 -8.74 -4.30 -2.83
N SER A 85 -9.54 -4.39 -1.77
CA SER A 85 -9.19 -3.90 -0.45
C SER A 85 -9.05 -5.07 0.52
N GLU A 86 -8.05 -5.02 1.40
CA GLU A 86 -7.77 -6.10 2.34
C GLU A 86 -7.15 -5.60 3.66
N TRP A 87 -7.44 -6.33 4.74
CA TRP A 87 -6.74 -6.15 6.01
C TRP A 87 -5.33 -6.73 5.90
N CYS A 88 -4.34 -5.88 6.16
CA CYS A 88 -2.93 -6.25 6.15
C CYS A 88 -2.34 -6.21 7.56
N LEU A 89 -1.68 -7.28 7.99
CA LEU A 89 -0.89 -7.27 9.20
C LEU A 89 0.37 -6.42 8.95
N VAL A 90 0.51 -5.34 9.71
CA VAL A 90 1.62 -4.38 9.56
C VAL A 90 2.56 -4.35 10.76
N GLY A 91 2.17 -4.97 11.87
CA GLY A 91 3.00 -5.13 13.05
C GLY A 91 2.41 -6.13 14.03
N GLN A 92 3.26 -6.75 14.83
CA GLN A 92 2.86 -7.67 15.89
C GLN A 92 3.82 -7.54 17.07
N THR A 93 3.25 -7.46 18.27
CA THR A 93 3.94 -7.54 19.55
C THR A 93 3.35 -8.70 20.37
N ASP A 94 3.92 -8.94 21.55
CA ASP A 94 3.39 -9.93 22.50
C ASP A 94 1.98 -9.56 23.02
N SER A 95 1.59 -8.29 22.90
CA SER A 95 0.34 -7.77 23.44
C SER A 95 -0.69 -7.36 22.38
N ALA A 96 -0.30 -7.13 21.12
CA ALA A 96 -1.22 -6.68 20.07
C ALA A 96 -0.80 -7.07 18.65
N ARG A 97 -1.78 -7.12 17.74
CA ARG A 97 -1.57 -7.15 16.29
C ARG A 97 -2.10 -5.87 15.65
N SER A 98 -1.25 -5.20 14.89
CA SER A 98 -1.58 -3.97 14.18
C SER A 98 -1.95 -4.27 12.73
N TRP A 99 -3.11 -3.78 12.31
CA TRP A 99 -3.69 -3.99 11.00
C TRP A 99 -3.95 -2.67 10.28
N ALA A 100 -3.70 -2.64 8.98
CA ALA A 100 -4.10 -1.55 8.11
C ALA A 100 -5.09 -2.07 7.07
N ALA A 101 -6.23 -1.38 6.89
CA ALA A 101 -7.15 -1.65 5.79
C ALA A 101 -6.61 -0.97 4.54
N CYS A 102 -6.18 -1.74 3.56
CA CYS A 102 -5.41 -1.22 2.43
C CYS A 102 -6.16 -1.40 1.12
N ASP A 103 -6.01 -0.45 0.22
CA ASP A 103 -6.40 -0.59 -1.18
C ASP A 103 -5.20 -1.04 -2.00
N GLY A 104 -5.41 -2.03 -2.87
CA GLY A 104 -4.43 -2.53 -3.83
C GLY A 104 -4.79 -2.10 -5.25
N TYR A 105 -3.80 -1.53 -5.94
CA TYR A 105 -3.91 -1.08 -7.33
C TYR A 105 -2.85 -1.77 -8.19
N ARG A 106 -3.20 -1.94 -9.46
CA ARG A 106 -2.30 -2.36 -10.52
C ARG A 106 -2.03 -1.21 -11.48
N LEU A 107 -0.79 -1.02 -11.88
CA LEU A 107 -0.39 -0.07 -12.91
C LEU A 107 0.42 -0.79 -14.00
N LEU A 108 0.13 -0.47 -15.25
CA LEU A 108 0.83 -0.96 -16.43
C LEU A 108 1.55 0.21 -17.09
N ARG A 109 2.88 0.24 -17.06
CA ARG A 109 3.69 1.34 -17.62
C ARG A 109 4.71 0.78 -18.61
N ASP A 110 4.87 1.44 -19.74
CA ASP A 110 5.97 1.14 -20.67
C ASP A 110 7.25 1.77 -20.13
N GLU A 111 8.31 0.98 -19.97
CA GLU A 111 9.60 1.44 -19.44
C GLU A 111 10.75 0.96 -20.30
N TRP A 112 11.76 1.81 -20.40
CA TRP A 112 13.03 1.43 -20.98
C TRP A 112 13.77 0.46 -20.04
N VAL A 113 14.00 -0.77 -20.50
CA VAL A 113 14.75 -1.77 -19.74
C VAL A 113 16.18 -1.79 -20.25
N GLU A 114 17.10 -1.19 -19.50
CA GLU A 114 18.50 -1.01 -19.91
C GLU A 114 19.16 -2.32 -20.37
N HIS A 115 18.97 -3.40 -19.62
CA HIS A 115 19.57 -4.71 -19.91
C HIS A 115 19.00 -5.37 -21.18
N ALA A 116 17.80 -4.98 -21.60
CA ALA A 116 17.14 -5.52 -22.79
C ALA A 116 17.20 -4.56 -23.99
N HIS A 117 17.68 -3.32 -23.78
CA HIS A 117 17.77 -2.25 -24.77
C HIS A 117 16.46 -2.03 -25.55
N LYS A 118 15.31 -2.09 -24.86
CA LYS A 118 13.99 -1.85 -25.45
C LYS A 118 12.99 -1.36 -24.41
N GLU A 119 11.91 -0.77 -24.91
CA GLU A 119 10.71 -0.56 -24.09
C GLU A 119 10.01 -1.88 -23.79
N MET A 120 9.62 -2.05 -22.54
CA MET A 120 8.86 -3.20 -22.07
C MET A 120 7.69 -2.71 -21.23
N ARG A 121 6.54 -3.37 -21.41
CA ARG A 121 5.38 -3.16 -20.55
C ARG A 121 5.65 -3.81 -19.19
N ILE A 122 5.81 -3.00 -18.16
CA ILE A 122 6.04 -3.42 -16.78
C ILE A 122 4.74 -3.29 -15.98
N GLU A 123 4.46 -4.30 -15.15
CA GLU A 123 3.31 -4.33 -14.26
C GLU A 123 3.75 -4.07 -12.81
N TYR A 124 3.16 -3.04 -12.20
CA TYR A 124 3.37 -2.69 -10.80
C TYR A 124 2.14 -2.99 -9.98
N TYR A 125 2.38 -3.47 -8.76
CA TYR A 125 1.38 -3.57 -7.72
C TYR A 125 1.75 -2.64 -6.56
N VAL A 126 0.85 -1.71 -6.24
CA VAL A 126 0.96 -0.83 -5.07
C VAL A 126 -0.20 -1.09 -4.13
N LYS A 127 0.09 -1.11 -2.82
CA LYS A 127 -0.93 -1.27 -1.79
C LYS A 127 -0.67 -0.32 -0.64
N PHE A 128 -1.66 0.49 -0.32
CA PHE A 128 -1.54 1.56 0.67
C PHE A 128 -2.78 1.72 1.54
N ALA A 129 -2.62 2.44 2.64
CA ALA A 129 -3.70 2.90 3.49
C ALA A 129 -3.45 4.34 3.95
N ILE A 130 -4.50 5.09 4.26
CA ILE A 130 -4.34 6.33 5.03
C ILE A 130 -4.22 5.95 6.52
N GLY A 131 -3.24 6.50 7.23
CA GLY A 131 -3.05 6.27 8.66
C GLY A 131 -4.21 6.80 9.51
N LYS A 132 -4.42 6.26 10.71
CA LYS A 132 -5.60 6.55 11.58
C LYS A 132 -5.85 8.05 11.82
N THR A 133 -4.79 8.85 11.86
CA THR A 133 -4.86 10.30 12.06
C THR A 133 -5.18 11.10 10.80
N GLY A 134 -5.21 10.45 9.64
CA GLY A 134 -5.42 11.09 8.34
C GLY A 134 -4.21 11.85 7.79
N LYS A 135 -3.03 11.73 8.43
CA LYS A 135 -1.85 12.56 8.12
C LYS A 135 -0.72 11.84 7.39
N LEU A 136 -0.81 10.52 7.26
CA LEU A 136 0.24 9.68 6.68
C LEU A 136 -0.34 8.73 5.65
N LEU A 137 0.38 8.54 4.56
CA LEU A 137 0.19 7.43 3.65
C LEU A 137 1.07 6.24 4.11
N LEU A 138 0.42 5.12 4.39
CA LEU A 138 1.04 3.89 4.83
C LEU A 138 1.20 2.95 3.63
N LEU A 139 2.42 2.86 3.10
CA LEU A 139 2.75 1.94 2.01
C LEU A 139 3.03 0.55 2.58
N VAL A 140 2.20 -0.41 2.18
CA VAL A 140 2.22 -1.77 2.71
C VAL A 140 2.83 -2.76 1.72
N SER A 141 2.73 -2.50 0.42
CA SER A 141 3.35 -3.28 -0.66
C SER A 141 3.64 -2.38 -1.86
N CYS A 142 4.79 -2.60 -2.51
CA CYS A 142 5.16 -1.95 -3.77
C CYS A 142 6.17 -2.87 -4.48
N HIS A 143 5.77 -3.52 -5.57
CA HIS A 143 6.62 -4.46 -6.29
C HIS A 143 6.13 -4.67 -7.73
N LEU A 144 7.01 -5.23 -8.57
CA LEU A 144 6.66 -5.78 -9.88
C LEU A 144 5.74 -7.01 -9.71
N SER A 145 4.75 -7.17 -10.59
CA SER A 145 3.80 -8.31 -10.60
C SER A 145 4.16 -9.40 -11.60
#